data_AF-A0A2V9DMP3-F1
#
_entry.id   AF-A0A2V9DMP3-F1
#
_cell.length_a   1.000
_cell.length_b   1.000
_cell.length_c   1.000
_cell.angle_alpha   90.00
_cell.angle_beta   90.00
_cell.angle_gamma   90.00
#
_symmetry.space_group_name_H-M   'P 1'
#
loop_
_entity.id
_entity.type
_entity.pdbx_description
1 polymer ?
#
loop_
_entity_poly.entity_id
_entity_poly.type
_entity_poly.pdbx_seq_one_letter_code
_entity_poly.pdbx_strand_id
1 'polypeptide(L)'
;MKLWSRRGILAASGITAVALLVVGLAVAQTASQEKPLLAEQAFKNVQVLKGIPVDDFMETMGVMAASLDFDCSDCHVGAGTDQVDWAADTPRKVMARIMINMVANINKNNFAGRQVVTCWTCHRNRDKPLVTPVMETIYGTVTIEADDVIVAADGMPSAESILDKYVQAAGGAPRLAGLKSFVGKGTSVGFGGFGGGGEVELVAEAPDKRATIILFKEAPGRGDQIRTYDGRTGWVRTPLNVLGEFQLSGGDLDGARLDAQLSFPGQIKQVLTNLKTGPPATITDLPAPSSQSSLQSDVTLGQSHDVDVVQGNGPRGLLVTLYFDRKTGLLLRELRYGNSPVGRVPTQIDFADYRDVNGIKLPFRITYAWLDGRDSIVLSDIKANIPVSEAKFGRPAPLNAR
;
A
#
# COMPACT_ATOMS: atom_id res chain seq x y z
N MET A 1 -62.52 -16.70 -62.23
CA MET A 1 -63.90 -16.17 -62.26
C MET A 1 -64.67 -16.68 -61.04
N LYS A 2 -65.23 -15.74 -60.25
CA LYS A 2 -66.36 -15.86 -59.30
C LYS A 2 -66.36 -16.90 -58.13
N LEU A 3 -66.53 -16.33 -56.93
CA LEU A 3 -67.40 -16.72 -55.78
C LEU A 3 -66.99 -18.00 -55.01
N TRP A 4 -66.88 -18.04 -53.67
CA TRP A 4 -67.84 -17.70 -52.60
C TRP A 4 -67.09 -17.53 -51.24
N SER A 5 -67.37 -16.48 -50.44
CA SER A 5 -68.29 -16.43 -49.29
C SER A 5 -67.82 -17.12 -47.98
N ARG A 6 -67.62 -16.35 -46.89
CA ARG A 6 -68.48 -16.37 -45.67
C ARG A 6 -67.99 -15.39 -44.58
N ARG A 7 -68.84 -14.39 -44.34
CA ARG A 7 -69.27 -13.75 -43.08
C ARG A 7 -68.36 -13.87 -41.85
N GLY A 8 -67.80 -12.72 -41.43
CA GLY A 8 -67.34 -12.47 -40.06
C GLY A 8 -68.49 -12.04 -39.15
N ILE A 9 -68.47 -12.52 -37.91
CA ILE A 9 -69.37 -12.17 -36.82
C ILE A 9 -68.53 -11.44 -35.76
N LEU A 10 -69.00 -10.26 -35.36
CA LEU A 10 -68.55 -9.46 -34.22
C LEU A 10 -69.04 -10.06 -32.90
N ALA A 11 -68.17 -10.15 -31.89
CA ALA A 11 -68.49 -10.13 -30.46
C ALA A 11 -67.19 -9.76 -29.72
N ALA A 12 -67.09 -8.57 -29.14
CA ALA A 12 -67.53 -8.19 -27.79
C ALA A 12 -66.34 -8.15 -26.80
N SER A 13 -65.91 -6.91 -26.58
CA SER A 13 -65.28 -6.28 -25.42
C SER A 13 -65.12 -7.10 -24.12
N GLY A 14 -63.91 -7.07 -23.56
CA GLY A 14 -63.66 -7.35 -22.14
C GLY A 14 -62.30 -7.97 -21.85
N ILE A 15 -61.20 -7.23 -21.98
CA ILE A 15 -59.90 -7.64 -21.42
C ILE A 15 -59.58 -6.76 -20.23
N THR A 16 -59.65 -7.41 -19.08
CA THR A 16 -59.23 -7.00 -17.74
C THR A 16 -57.78 -6.51 -17.77
N ALA A 17 -57.55 -5.24 -17.40
CA ALA A 17 -56.21 -4.70 -17.18
C ALA A 17 -55.64 -5.30 -15.88
N VAL A 18 -54.79 -6.32 -16.02
CA VAL A 18 -53.93 -6.80 -14.93
C VAL A 18 -52.80 -5.79 -14.76
N ALA A 19 -52.85 -5.00 -13.70
CA ALA A 19 -51.74 -4.16 -13.29
C ALA A 19 -50.62 -5.05 -12.75
N LEU A 20 -49.61 -5.32 -13.58
CA LEU A 20 -48.36 -5.94 -13.16
C LEU A 20 -47.54 -4.89 -12.39
N LEU A 21 -47.51 -5.04 -11.06
CA LEU A 21 -46.52 -4.44 -10.18
C LEU A 21 -45.13 -4.99 -10.54
N VAL A 22 -44.43 -4.29 -11.44
CA VAL A 22 -42.99 -4.47 -11.64
C VAL A 22 -42.30 -3.84 -10.42
N VAL A 23 -41.93 -4.69 -9.46
CA VAL A 23 -40.95 -4.31 -8.42
C VAL A 23 -39.64 -4.06 -9.15
N GLY A 24 -39.31 -2.79 -9.36
CA GLY A 24 -38.03 -2.37 -9.90
C GLY A 24 -36.92 -2.81 -8.95
N LEU A 25 -36.22 -3.88 -9.31
CA LEU A 25 -34.89 -4.16 -8.79
C LEU A 25 -34.02 -2.98 -9.21
N ALA A 26 -33.76 -2.06 -8.28
CA ALA A 26 -32.72 -1.07 -8.40
C ALA A 26 -31.39 -1.83 -8.49
N VAL A 27 -30.98 -2.15 -9.71
CA VAL A 27 -29.59 -2.49 -10.01
C VAL A 27 -28.82 -1.23 -9.67
N ALA A 28 -28.14 -1.23 -8.53
CA ALA A 28 -27.15 -0.20 -8.23
C ALA A 28 -26.21 -0.13 -9.43
N GLN A 29 -26.28 0.96 -10.19
CA GLN A 29 -25.34 1.22 -11.26
C GLN A 29 -23.96 1.19 -10.62
N THR A 30 -23.17 0.19 -10.97
CA THR A 30 -21.74 0.15 -10.68
C THR A 30 -21.15 1.42 -11.29
N ALA A 31 -20.89 2.43 -10.45
CA ALA A 31 -20.22 3.65 -10.88
C ALA A 31 -18.97 3.22 -11.66
N SER A 32 -18.79 3.67 -12.90
CA SER A 32 -17.63 3.32 -13.71
C SER A 32 -16.36 3.64 -12.92
N GLN A 33 -15.44 2.68 -12.80
CA GLN A 33 -14.11 2.97 -12.27
C GLN A 33 -13.50 4.02 -13.22
N GLU A 34 -13.22 5.22 -12.71
CA GLU A 34 -12.57 6.26 -13.51
C GLU A 34 -11.29 5.69 -14.09
N LYS A 35 -11.03 5.97 -15.38
CA LYS A 35 -9.79 5.55 -16.01
C LYS A 35 -8.63 6.22 -15.25
N PRO A 36 -7.58 5.47 -14.87
CA PRO A 36 -6.43 6.06 -14.20
C PRO A 36 -5.85 7.22 -15.03
N LEU A 37 -5.49 8.31 -14.36
CA LEU A 37 -4.73 9.40 -14.97
C LEU A 37 -3.37 8.84 -15.41
N LEU A 38 -2.99 9.06 -16.66
CA LEU A 38 -1.73 8.56 -17.21
C LEU A 38 -0.60 9.57 -17.05
N ALA A 39 0.64 9.08 -16.96
CA ALA A 39 1.83 9.90 -16.73
C ALA A 39 1.96 11.08 -17.70
N GLU A 40 1.82 10.85 -19.02
CA GLU A 40 1.94 11.90 -20.04
C GLU A 40 0.78 12.91 -20.05
N GLN A 41 -0.31 12.61 -19.34
CA GLN A 41 -1.43 13.53 -19.17
C GLN A 41 -1.18 14.49 -18.00
N ALA A 42 -0.48 14.03 -16.96
CA ALA A 42 -0.12 14.82 -15.79
C ALA A 42 1.21 15.58 -15.96
N PHE A 43 2.20 14.96 -16.61
CA PHE A 43 3.57 15.47 -16.69
C PHE A 43 3.99 15.83 -18.11
N LYS A 44 4.76 16.92 -18.22
CA LYS A 44 5.35 17.37 -19.49
C LYS A 44 6.69 16.67 -19.75
N ASN A 45 7.05 16.54 -21.03
CA ASN A 45 8.32 15.95 -21.49
C ASN A 45 8.58 14.53 -20.96
N VAL A 46 7.52 13.73 -20.81
CA VAL A 46 7.62 12.27 -20.62
C VAL A 46 8.03 11.66 -21.97
N GLN A 47 9.19 11.02 -22.04
CA GLN A 47 9.72 10.42 -23.27
C GLN A 47 9.75 8.89 -23.20
N VAL A 48 10.12 8.37 -22.03
CA VAL A 48 9.98 6.96 -21.62
C VAL A 48 8.92 6.89 -20.51
N LEU A 49 8.41 5.70 -20.18
CA LEU A 49 7.34 5.51 -19.18
C LEU A 49 6.01 6.17 -19.57
N LYS A 50 5.66 6.18 -20.86
CA LYS A 50 4.33 6.61 -21.32
C LYS A 50 3.30 5.50 -21.17
N GLY A 51 2.04 5.87 -20.99
CA GLY A 51 0.90 4.96 -20.94
C GLY A 51 0.78 4.21 -19.62
N ILE A 52 1.61 4.52 -18.63
CA ILE A 52 1.46 4.01 -17.26
C ILE A 52 0.64 4.98 -16.41
N PRO A 53 -0.11 4.47 -15.42
CA PRO A 53 -0.75 5.30 -14.41
C PRO A 53 0.22 6.25 -13.70
N VAL A 54 -0.31 7.36 -13.20
CA VAL A 54 0.48 8.39 -12.52
C VAL A 54 1.13 7.90 -11.22
N ASP A 55 0.47 7.05 -10.46
CA ASP A 55 1.04 6.39 -9.28
C ASP A 55 2.21 5.46 -9.64
N ASP A 56 2.05 4.58 -10.64
CA ASP A 56 3.16 3.75 -11.15
C ASP A 56 4.35 4.60 -11.62
N PHE A 57 4.08 5.78 -12.21
CA PHE A 57 5.12 6.72 -12.62
C PHE A 57 5.84 7.35 -11.42
N MET A 58 5.12 7.76 -10.38
CA MET A 58 5.73 8.31 -9.16
C MET A 58 6.52 7.26 -8.41
N GLU A 59 6.01 6.03 -8.30
CA GLU A 59 6.73 4.93 -7.67
C GLU A 59 7.99 4.52 -8.45
N THR A 60 7.97 4.67 -9.78
CA THR A 60 9.18 4.54 -10.60
C THR A 60 10.25 5.56 -10.20
N MET A 61 9.86 6.80 -9.88
CA MET A 61 10.79 7.82 -9.40
C MET A 61 11.36 7.43 -8.03
N GLY A 62 10.52 6.96 -7.10
CA GLY A 62 10.94 6.46 -5.80
C GLY A 62 11.94 5.30 -5.91
N VAL A 63 11.70 4.34 -6.81
CA VAL A 63 12.63 3.22 -7.04
C VAL A 63 13.97 3.71 -7.57
N MET A 64 13.97 4.70 -8.48
CA MET A 64 15.21 5.30 -8.99
C MET A 64 15.96 6.05 -7.88
N ALA A 65 15.27 6.88 -7.09
CA ALA A 65 15.83 7.62 -5.97
C ALA A 65 16.50 6.69 -4.95
N ALA A 66 15.75 5.68 -4.47
CA ALA A 66 16.26 4.68 -3.54
C ALA A 66 17.45 3.89 -4.10
N SER A 67 17.41 3.53 -5.39
CA SER A 67 18.50 2.81 -6.04
C SER A 67 19.78 3.64 -6.13
N LEU A 68 19.66 4.94 -6.38
CA LEU A 68 20.78 5.84 -6.65
C LEU A 68 21.32 6.57 -5.41
N ASP A 69 20.64 6.47 -4.27
CA ASP A 69 20.87 7.32 -3.09
C ASP A 69 20.67 8.81 -3.38
N PHE A 70 19.65 9.11 -4.19
CA PHE A 70 19.31 10.45 -4.65
C PHE A 70 17.96 10.90 -4.08
N ASP A 71 17.70 12.20 -4.17
CA ASP A 71 16.37 12.78 -4.01
C ASP A 71 15.82 13.38 -5.33
N CYS A 72 14.67 14.06 -5.27
CA CYS A 72 14.11 14.69 -6.47
C CYS A 72 15.00 15.80 -7.04
N SER A 73 15.69 16.56 -6.18
CA SER A 73 16.51 17.72 -6.54
C SER A 73 17.81 17.34 -7.22
N ASP A 74 18.30 16.12 -6.96
CA ASP A 74 19.41 15.52 -7.68
C ASP A 74 19.14 15.34 -9.18
N CYS A 75 17.87 15.21 -9.58
CA CYS A 75 17.46 14.91 -10.95
C CYS A 75 16.70 16.06 -11.62
N HIS A 76 15.86 16.77 -10.86
CA HIS A 76 14.92 17.76 -11.36
C HIS A 76 15.28 19.17 -10.90
N VAL A 77 15.35 20.10 -11.84
CA VAL A 77 15.75 21.49 -11.60
C VAL A 77 14.75 22.15 -10.65
N GLY A 78 15.25 22.66 -9.52
CA GLY A 78 14.43 23.38 -8.55
C GLY A 78 13.45 22.53 -7.75
N ALA A 79 13.54 21.19 -7.81
CA ALA A 79 12.67 20.32 -7.00
C ALA A 79 12.87 20.58 -5.50
N GLY A 80 11.78 20.51 -4.75
CA GLY A 80 11.72 20.96 -3.35
C GLY A 80 11.43 22.46 -3.19
N THR A 81 11.20 23.20 -4.28
CA THR A 81 10.85 24.63 -4.27
C THR A 81 9.67 24.93 -5.19
N ASP A 82 9.10 26.13 -5.05
CA ASP A 82 8.03 26.64 -5.94
C ASP A 82 8.53 26.94 -7.36
N GLN A 83 9.84 26.90 -7.60
CA GLN A 83 10.47 27.17 -8.89
C GLN A 83 10.85 25.88 -9.65
N VAL A 84 10.30 24.74 -9.24
CA VAL A 84 10.59 23.45 -9.86
C VAL A 84 10.19 23.42 -11.34
N ASP A 85 11.11 22.97 -12.19
CA ASP A 85 10.84 22.63 -13.59
C ASP A 85 11.00 21.12 -13.79
N TRP A 86 9.91 20.39 -13.58
CA TRP A 86 9.86 18.94 -13.82
C TRP A 86 10.13 18.58 -15.28
N ALA A 87 9.84 19.48 -16.24
CA ALA A 87 9.94 19.21 -17.66
C ALA A 87 11.37 19.36 -18.20
N ALA A 88 12.17 20.23 -17.58
CA ALA A 88 13.57 20.47 -17.94
C ALA A 88 14.36 19.15 -18.09
N ASP A 89 15.21 19.11 -19.12
CA ASP A 89 16.16 18.03 -19.31
C ASP A 89 17.48 18.37 -18.63
N THR A 90 17.85 17.54 -17.66
CA THR A 90 19.17 17.54 -17.02
C THR A 90 20.00 16.40 -17.60
N PRO A 91 21.34 16.45 -17.54
CA PRO A 91 22.18 15.33 -17.94
C PRO A 91 21.81 14.01 -17.23
N ARG A 92 21.45 14.10 -15.94
CA ARG A 92 20.99 12.96 -15.14
C ARG A 92 19.64 12.42 -15.62
N LYS A 93 18.66 13.28 -15.91
CA LYS A 93 17.35 12.87 -16.44
C LYS A 93 17.48 12.21 -17.82
N VAL A 94 18.33 12.75 -18.70
CA VAL A 94 18.61 12.13 -20.01
C VAL A 94 19.25 10.74 -19.84
N MET A 95 20.20 10.61 -18.92
CA MET A 95 20.81 9.31 -18.60
C MET A 95 19.80 8.32 -18.01
N ALA A 96 18.91 8.76 -17.11
CA ALA A 96 17.87 7.92 -16.53
C ALA A 96 16.98 7.29 -17.62
N ARG A 97 16.63 8.05 -18.68
CA ARG A 97 15.88 7.51 -19.83
C ARG A 97 16.62 6.37 -20.54
N ILE A 98 17.94 6.49 -20.67
CA ILE A 98 18.78 5.44 -21.27
C ILE A 98 18.77 4.20 -20.36
N MET A 99 18.93 4.38 -19.05
CA MET A 99 18.95 3.29 -18.08
C MET A 99 17.61 2.55 -17.99
N ILE A 100 16.48 3.27 -18.03
CA ILE A 100 15.13 2.69 -18.09
C ILE A 100 15.01 1.75 -19.29
N ASN A 101 15.40 2.21 -20.48
CA ASN A 101 15.37 1.37 -21.68
C ASN A 101 16.35 0.20 -21.60
N MET A 102 17.53 0.40 -20.99
CA MET A 102 18.53 -0.65 -20.82
C MET A 102 17.97 -1.81 -19.98
N VAL A 103 17.43 -1.55 -18.79
CA VAL A 103 16.89 -2.62 -17.93
C VAL A 103 15.67 -3.29 -18.57
N ALA A 104 14.80 -2.52 -19.24
CA ALA A 104 13.68 -3.08 -19.99
C ALA A 104 14.14 -4.01 -21.11
N ASN A 105 15.16 -3.62 -21.88
CA ASN A 105 15.72 -4.42 -22.97
C ASN A 105 16.44 -5.68 -22.44
N ILE A 106 17.20 -5.58 -21.34
CA ILE A 106 17.85 -6.75 -20.73
C ILE A 106 16.81 -7.78 -20.30
N ASN A 107 15.75 -7.34 -19.61
CA ASN A 107 14.66 -8.22 -19.18
C ASN A 107 13.91 -8.86 -20.36
N LYS A 108 13.59 -8.07 -21.38
CA LYS A 108 12.93 -8.57 -22.58
C LYS A 108 13.77 -9.63 -23.30
N ASN A 109 15.05 -9.37 -23.52
CA ASN A 109 15.89 -10.19 -24.39
C ASN A 109 16.48 -11.42 -23.69
N ASN A 110 16.67 -11.38 -22.36
CA ASN A 110 17.37 -12.44 -21.63
C ASN A 110 16.47 -13.18 -20.63
N PHE A 111 15.36 -12.58 -20.21
CA PHE A 111 14.49 -13.11 -19.15
C PHE A 111 13.04 -13.26 -19.61
N ALA A 112 12.80 -13.34 -20.93
CA ALA A 112 11.48 -13.45 -21.53
C ALA A 112 10.49 -12.37 -21.06
N GLY A 113 10.99 -11.16 -20.79
CA GLY A 113 10.21 -10.03 -20.27
C GLY A 113 9.99 -10.04 -18.76
N ARG A 114 10.43 -11.07 -18.03
CA ARG A 114 10.40 -11.05 -16.55
C ARG A 114 11.37 -9.99 -16.04
N GLN A 115 10.92 -9.19 -15.07
CA GLN A 115 11.77 -8.19 -14.42
C GLN A 115 12.71 -8.86 -13.43
N VAL A 116 13.93 -9.17 -13.90
CA VAL A 116 15.02 -9.78 -13.12
C VAL A 116 16.14 -8.77 -12.89
N VAL A 117 16.40 -7.90 -13.87
CA VAL A 117 17.37 -6.81 -13.79
C VAL A 117 16.63 -5.50 -13.53
N THR A 118 16.95 -4.84 -12.43
CA THR A 118 16.31 -3.59 -11.96
C THR A 118 17.37 -2.54 -11.67
N CYS A 119 16.96 -1.30 -11.41
CA CYS A 119 17.90 -0.28 -10.93
C CYS A 119 18.60 -0.75 -9.64
N TRP A 120 17.86 -1.39 -8.72
CA TRP A 120 18.40 -1.93 -7.47
C TRP A 120 19.44 -3.02 -7.68
N THR A 121 19.25 -3.93 -8.66
CA THR A 121 20.22 -5.02 -8.92
C THR A 121 21.61 -4.52 -9.28
N CYS A 122 21.73 -3.33 -9.89
CA CYS A 122 23.01 -2.76 -10.29
C CYS A 122 23.52 -1.74 -9.26
N HIS A 123 22.65 -0.84 -8.80
CA HIS A 123 23.09 0.32 -8.03
C HIS A 123 23.20 0.04 -6.53
N ARG A 124 22.25 -0.68 -5.92
CA ARG A 124 22.21 -1.00 -4.48
C ARG A 124 22.48 0.21 -3.57
N ASN A 125 21.68 1.26 -3.72
CA ASN A 125 21.81 2.53 -3.01
C ASN A 125 23.17 3.21 -3.27
N ARG A 126 23.54 3.31 -4.56
CA ARG A 126 24.75 4.02 -5.02
C ARG A 126 24.49 4.73 -6.33
N ASP A 127 25.00 5.94 -6.48
CA ASP A 127 24.87 6.73 -7.72
C ASP A 127 25.40 5.97 -8.94
N LYS A 128 26.44 5.14 -8.73
CA LYS A 128 27.08 4.30 -9.75
C LYS A 128 27.28 2.87 -9.24
N PRO A 129 26.99 1.85 -10.07
CA PRO A 129 27.25 0.45 -9.75
C PRO A 129 28.73 0.22 -9.42
N LEU A 130 29.00 -0.48 -8.33
CA LEU A 130 30.34 -0.90 -7.99
C LEU A 130 30.70 -2.15 -8.81
N VAL A 131 31.71 -2.03 -9.66
CA VAL A 131 32.13 -3.11 -10.59
C VAL A 131 33.33 -3.92 -10.08
N THR A 132 33.84 -3.59 -8.89
CA THR A 132 35.00 -4.27 -8.29
C THR A 132 34.62 -4.77 -6.90
N PRO A 133 34.82 -6.07 -6.60
CA PRO A 133 34.62 -6.60 -5.26
C PRO A 133 35.49 -5.86 -4.23
N VAL A 134 34.92 -5.55 -3.07
CA VAL A 134 35.67 -4.97 -1.94
C VAL A 134 36.10 -6.07 -0.98
N MET A 135 37.30 -5.94 -0.42
CA MET A 135 37.92 -7.00 0.41
C MET A 135 37.10 -7.26 1.68
N GLU A 136 36.42 -6.25 2.20
CA GLU A 136 35.50 -6.36 3.33
C GLU A 136 34.27 -7.21 2.97
N THR A 137 33.78 -7.17 1.73
CA THR A 137 32.70 -8.06 1.29
C THR A 137 33.19 -9.50 1.14
N ILE A 138 34.46 -9.70 0.78
CA ILE A 138 35.05 -11.03 0.58
C ILE A 138 35.42 -11.70 1.91
N TYR A 139 36.05 -10.95 2.82
CA TYR A 139 36.65 -11.47 4.06
C TYR A 139 35.92 -11.03 5.33
N GLY A 140 34.95 -10.12 5.24
CA GLY A 140 34.16 -9.66 6.37
C GLY A 140 32.95 -10.56 6.65
N THR A 141 32.14 -10.13 7.62
CA THR A 141 30.90 -10.83 7.96
C THR A 141 29.89 -10.70 6.82
N VAL A 142 29.40 -11.85 6.34
CA VAL A 142 28.38 -11.89 5.28
C VAL A 142 27.11 -11.20 5.79
N THR A 143 26.64 -10.19 5.06
CA THR A 143 25.31 -9.62 5.26
C THR A 143 24.33 -10.43 4.42
N ILE A 144 23.43 -11.14 5.08
CA ILE A 144 22.39 -11.95 4.41
C ILE A 144 21.12 -11.11 4.35
N GLU A 145 20.78 -10.63 3.16
CA GLU A 145 19.47 -10.06 2.85
C GLU A 145 18.53 -11.18 2.40
N ALA A 146 17.25 -11.09 2.78
CA ALA A 146 16.26 -12.04 2.31
C ALA A 146 15.95 -11.81 0.82
N ASP A 147 15.80 -12.89 0.06
CA ASP A 147 15.27 -12.82 -1.29
C ASP A 147 13.82 -12.30 -1.27
N ASP A 148 13.43 -11.53 -2.28
CA ASP A 148 12.06 -11.04 -2.40
C ASP A 148 11.03 -12.19 -2.40
N VAL A 149 11.35 -13.30 -3.10
CA VAL A 149 10.51 -14.50 -3.16
C VAL A 149 11.19 -15.57 -2.33
N ILE A 150 10.60 -15.90 -1.19
CA ILE A 150 11.18 -16.89 -0.29
C ILE A 150 11.07 -18.31 -0.87
N VAL A 151 12.10 -19.11 -0.58
CA VAL A 151 12.09 -20.55 -0.80
C VAL A 151 11.45 -21.22 0.41
N ALA A 152 10.57 -22.19 0.18
CA ALA A 152 9.99 -22.96 1.26
C ALA A 152 11.08 -23.78 1.97
N ALA A 153 11.13 -23.70 3.30
CA ALA A 153 12.12 -24.41 4.10
C ALA A 153 11.54 -25.71 4.68
N ASP A 154 12.30 -26.81 4.56
CA ASP A 154 11.92 -28.11 5.11
C ASP A 154 11.91 -28.09 6.65
N GLY A 155 10.98 -28.84 7.26
CA GLY A 155 10.87 -28.94 8.72
C GLY A 155 10.29 -27.71 9.42
N MET A 156 9.90 -26.67 8.68
CA MET A 156 9.22 -25.50 9.24
C MET A 156 7.73 -25.76 9.46
N PRO A 157 7.08 -25.07 10.41
CA PRO A 157 5.63 -25.10 10.56
C PRO A 157 4.92 -24.73 9.25
N SER A 158 3.77 -25.35 8.98
CA SER A 158 2.96 -24.93 7.83
C SER A 158 2.50 -23.48 7.99
N ALA A 159 2.39 -22.77 6.87
CA ALA A 159 1.91 -21.39 6.88
C ALA A 159 0.54 -21.28 7.57
N GLU A 160 -0.35 -22.25 7.35
CA GLU A 160 -1.65 -22.28 8.02
C GLU A 160 -1.55 -22.36 9.54
N SER A 161 -0.62 -23.17 10.08
CA SER A 161 -0.41 -23.31 11.52
C SER A 161 0.12 -22.01 12.14
N ILE A 162 1.02 -21.32 11.43
CA ILE A 162 1.52 -19.99 11.85
C ILE A 162 0.36 -18.98 11.88
N LEU A 163 -0.46 -18.96 10.84
CA LEU A 163 -1.63 -18.08 10.77
C LEU A 163 -2.68 -18.43 11.84
N ASP A 164 -2.89 -19.71 12.18
CA ASP A 164 -3.76 -20.12 13.30
C ASP A 164 -3.23 -19.62 14.64
N LYS A 165 -1.92 -19.74 14.87
CA LYS A 165 -1.28 -19.23 16.08
C LYS A 165 -1.47 -17.72 16.19
N TYR A 166 -1.35 -16.99 15.08
CA TYR A 166 -1.64 -15.55 15.04
C TYR A 166 -3.09 -15.24 15.36
N VAL A 167 -4.05 -15.90 14.70
CA VAL A 167 -5.49 -15.73 14.96
C VAL A 167 -5.82 -16.00 16.43
N GLN A 168 -5.22 -17.02 17.03
CA GLN A 168 -5.38 -17.33 18.44
C GLN A 168 -4.76 -16.25 19.35
N ALA A 169 -3.53 -15.84 19.07
CA ALA A 169 -2.81 -14.81 19.83
C ALA A 169 -3.51 -13.44 19.78
N ALA A 170 -4.10 -13.10 18.62
CA ALA A 170 -4.80 -11.84 18.40
C ALA A 170 -6.16 -11.77 19.11
N GLY A 171 -6.71 -12.87 19.63
CA GLY A 171 -7.97 -12.87 20.38
C GLY A 171 -8.89 -14.08 20.13
N GLY A 172 -8.53 -14.93 19.15
CA GLY A 172 -9.29 -16.10 18.74
C GLY A 172 -10.36 -15.78 17.69
N ALA A 173 -10.64 -16.74 16.80
CA ALA A 173 -11.53 -16.56 15.65
C ALA A 173 -12.92 -15.96 15.99
N PRO A 174 -13.63 -16.40 17.06
CA PRO A 174 -14.95 -15.83 17.38
C PRO A 174 -14.91 -14.34 17.72
N ARG A 175 -13.89 -13.88 18.47
CA ARG A 175 -13.75 -12.46 18.83
C ARG A 175 -13.37 -11.62 17.61
N LEU A 176 -12.41 -12.11 16.83
CA LEU A 176 -11.96 -11.44 15.62
C LEU A 176 -13.09 -11.28 14.58
N ALA A 177 -13.95 -12.28 14.44
CA ALA A 177 -15.14 -12.19 13.58
C ALA A 177 -16.16 -11.12 14.04
N GLY A 178 -16.15 -10.79 15.34
CA GLY A 178 -16.98 -9.76 15.96
C GLY A 178 -16.46 -8.33 15.80
N LEU A 179 -15.23 -8.13 15.32
CA LEU A 179 -14.69 -6.79 15.04
C LEU A 179 -15.24 -6.31 13.69
N LYS A 180 -16.08 -5.27 13.73
CA LYS A 180 -16.73 -4.67 12.56
C LYS A 180 -16.17 -3.31 12.19
N SER A 181 -15.66 -2.58 13.17
CA SER A 181 -15.02 -1.28 12.95
C SER A 181 -14.07 -0.96 14.10
N PHE A 182 -13.15 -0.03 13.88
CA PHE A 182 -12.46 0.64 14.98
C PHE A 182 -12.03 2.05 14.60
N VAL A 183 -11.82 2.87 15.63
CA VAL A 183 -11.18 4.19 15.52
C VAL A 183 -10.05 4.25 16.55
N GLY A 184 -8.82 4.39 16.05
CA GLY A 184 -7.62 4.68 16.81
C GLY A 184 -7.28 6.17 16.76
N LYS A 185 -6.86 6.74 17.89
CA LYS A 185 -6.37 8.12 17.98
C LYS A 185 -5.00 8.19 18.61
N GLY A 186 -4.15 9.08 18.11
CA GLY A 186 -2.83 9.29 18.68
C GLY A 186 -2.02 10.31 17.92
N THR A 187 -0.73 10.05 17.78
CA THR A 187 0.25 10.96 17.18
C THR A 187 1.08 10.24 16.13
N SER A 188 1.49 10.96 15.08
CA SER A 188 2.46 10.48 14.08
C SER A 188 3.64 11.43 14.04
N VAL A 189 4.84 10.88 13.92
CA VAL A 189 6.01 11.66 13.54
C VAL A 189 6.51 11.15 12.19
N GLY A 190 6.51 12.04 11.20
CA GLY A 190 7.02 11.74 9.87
C GLY A 190 8.55 11.72 9.82
N PHE A 191 9.11 11.14 8.76
CA PHE A 191 10.54 11.23 8.47
C PHE A 191 11.02 12.70 8.45
N GLY A 192 12.19 12.96 9.01
CA GLY A 192 12.72 14.33 9.15
C GLY A 192 12.10 15.15 10.29
N GLY A 193 11.09 14.63 11.01
CA GLY A 193 10.48 15.30 12.17
C GLY A 193 9.76 16.61 11.83
N PHE A 194 9.56 16.87 10.52
CA PHE A 194 8.94 18.09 10.02
C PHE A 194 7.63 18.36 10.79
N GLY A 195 7.43 19.59 11.22
CA GLY A 195 6.19 20.04 11.87
C GLY A 195 5.90 19.53 13.29
N GLY A 196 6.85 18.89 13.99
CA GLY A 196 6.67 18.51 15.40
C GLY A 196 5.71 17.33 15.64
N GLY A 197 5.37 16.59 14.58
CA GLY A 197 4.38 15.53 14.60
C GLY A 197 2.96 16.00 14.25
N GLY A 198 2.05 15.04 14.03
CA GLY A 198 0.66 15.30 13.67
C GLY A 198 -0.30 14.44 14.49
N GLU A 199 -1.53 14.92 14.69
CA GLU A 199 -2.59 14.11 15.29
C GLU A 199 -3.06 13.07 14.28
N VAL A 200 -3.15 11.82 14.73
CA VAL A 200 -3.57 10.68 13.91
C VAL A 200 -4.97 10.25 14.28
N GLU A 201 -5.79 10.03 13.27
CA GLU A 201 -6.98 9.20 13.35
C GLU A 201 -6.84 8.03 12.36
N LEU A 202 -6.78 6.80 12.89
CA LEU A 202 -6.79 5.56 12.13
C LEU A 202 -8.19 4.96 12.23
N VAL A 203 -8.84 4.74 11.10
CA VAL A 203 -10.22 4.28 11.05
C VAL A 203 -10.31 3.08 10.12
N ALA A 204 -11.05 2.04 10.53
CA ALA A 204 -11.32 0.91 9.66
C ALA A 204 -12.76 0.42 9.84
N GLU A 205 -13.33 -0.10 8.76
CA GLU A 205 -14.63 -0.78 8.75
C GLU A 205 -14.54 -2.05 7.90
N ALA A 206 -15.06 -3.15 8.43
CA ALA A 206 -15.02 -4.46 7.79
C ALA A 206 -15.94 -4.48 6.55
N PRO A 207 -15.58 -5.20 5.48
CA PRO A 207 -14.43 -6.10 5.41
C PRO A 207 -13.11 -5.42 4.99
N ASP A 208 -13.16 -4.28 4.31
CA ASP A 208 -11.97 -3.76 3.63
C ASP A 208 -11.98 -2.24 3.45
N LYS A 209 -12.48 -1.47 4.42
CA LYS A 209 -12.34 0.00 4.41
C LYS A 209 -11.32 0.46 5.44
N ARG A 210 -10.48 1.43 5.06
CA ARG A 210 -9.47 2.00 5.96
C ARG A 210 -9.18 3.45 5.60
N ALA A 211 -8.96 4.27 6.63
CA ALA A 211 -8.47 5.63 6.50
C ALA A 211 -7.39 5.89 7.56
N THR A 212 -6.27 6.47 7.15
CA THR A 212 -5.26 7.03 8.04
C THR A 212 -5.22 8.53 7.77
N ILE A 213 -5.61 9.33 8.75
CA ILE A 213 -5.72 10.78 8.66
C ILE A 213 -4.73 11.39 9.64
N ILE A 214 -3.78 12.18 9.14
CA ILE A 214 -2.75 12.84 9.94
C ILE A 214 -2.86 14.34 9.73
N LEU A 215 -3.18 15.07 10.80
CA LEU A 215 -3.37 16.52 10.79
C LEU A 215 -2.23 17.21 11.55
N PHE A 216 -1.47 18.06 10.85
CA PHE A 216 -0.35 18.81 11.42
C PHE A 216 -0.82 20.17 11.96
N LYS A 217 -1.56 20.16 13.07
CA LYS A 217 -2.20 21.37 13.63
C LYS A 217 -1.21 22.49 13.98
N GLU A 218 -0.02 22.13 14.45
CA GLU A 218 1.05 23.06 14.81
C GLU A 218 1.82 23.61 13.59
N ALA A 219 1.55 23.07 12.40
CA ALA A 219 2.13 23.50 11.13
C ALA A 219 1.06 23.56 10.03
N PRO A 220 0.05 24.44 10.15
CA PRO A 220 -1.12 24.42 9.26
C PRO A 220 -0.77 24.66 7.78
N GLY A 221 0.31 25.40 7.49
CA GLY A 221 0.82 25.62 6.13
C GLY A 221 1.42 24.37 5.47
N ARG A 222 1.63 23.28 6.22
CA ARG A 222 2.13 22.01 5.69
C ARG A 222 1.07 21.26 4.86
N GLY A 223 -0.22 21.49 5.13
CA GLY A 223 -1.28 20.59 4.66
C GLY A 223 -1.41 19.35 5.54
N ASP A 224 -2.22 18.38 5.13
CA ASP A 224 -2.48 17.13 5.85
C ASP A 224 -1.99 15.91 5.06
N GLN A 225 -1.83 14.80 5.77
CA GLN A 225 -1.45 13.52 5.19
C GLN A 225 -2.56 12.51 5.39
N ILE A 226 -3.20 12.10 4.31
CA ILE A 226 -4.39 11.26 4.30
C ILE A 226 -4.19 10.12 3.32
N ARG A 227 -4.46 8.89 3.76
CA ARG A 227 -4.57 7.69 2.91
C ARG A 227 -5.90 7.03 3.19
N THR A 228 -6.68 6.77 2.16
CA THR A 228 -8.01 6.19 2.29
C THR A 228 -8.24 5.08 1.28
N TYR A 229 -9.10 4.13 1.64
CA TYR A 229 -9.62 3.09 0.78
C TYR A 229 -11.06 2.74 1.22
N ASP A 230 -12.00 2.78 0.27
CA ASP A 230 -13.44 2.63 0.52
C ASP A 230 -13.99 1.22 0.23
N GLY A 231 -13.09 0.24 0.04
CA GLY A 231 -13.44 -1.10 -0.45
C GLY A 231 -13.37 -1.23 -1.97
N ARG A 232 -13.14 -0.13 -2.69
CA ARG A 232 -13.05 -0.10 -4.15
C ARG A 232 -12.01 0.86 -4.71
N THR A 233 -12.04 2.11 -4.28
CA THR A 233 -11.13 3.19 -4.68
C THR A 233 -10.28 3.58 -3.49
N GLY A 234 -9.05 3.99 -3.76
CA GLY A 234 -8.15 4.51 -2.75
C GLY A 234 -7.62 5.87 -3.16
N TRP A 235 -7.29 6.70 -2.18
CA TRP A 235 -6.78 8.04 -2.40
C TRP A 235 -5.63 8.33 -1.44
N VAL A 236 -4.69 9.13 -1.92
CA VAL A 236 -3.64 9.70 -1.09
C VAL A 236 -3.62 11.21 -1.28
N ARG A 237 -3.48 11.92 -0.16
CA ARG A 237 -3.09 13.32 -0.11
C ARG A 237 -1.91 13.43 0.84
N THR A 238 -0.80 14.00 0.39
CA THR A 238 0.39 14.15 1.23
C THR A 238 0.95 15.56 1.07
N PRO A 239 1.41 16.20 2.16
CA PRO A 239 2.08 17.49 2.11
C PRO A 239 3.21 17.51 1.08
N LEU A 240 3.35 18.59 0.33
CA LEU A 240 4.49 18.84 -0.56
C LEU A 240 4.72 17.75 -1.63
N ASN A 241 3.74 16.86 -1.85
CA ASN A 241 3.79 15.88 -2.93
C ASN A 241 3.61 16.59 -4.28
N VAL A 242 4.32 16.14 -5.31
CA VAL A 242 4.27 16.63 -6.69
C VAL A 242 2.84 16.79 -7.21
N LEU A 243 1.93 15.89 -6.84
CA LEU A 243 0.53 15.90 -7.28
C LEU A 243 -0.44 16.45 -6.24
N GLY A 244 0.02 16.64 -5.00
CA GLY A 244 -0.80 16.98 -3.83
C GLY A 244 -1.75 15.85 -3.41
N GLU A 245 -2.75 15.55 -4.25
CA GLU A 245 -3.79 14.54 -4.06
C GLU A 245 -4.01 13.74 -5.36
N PHE A 246 -4.00 12.41 -5.27
CA PHE A 246 -4.30 11.54 -6.40
C PHE A 246 -4.99 10.25 -5.97
N GLN A 247 -5.71 9.64 -6.92
CA GLN A 247 -6.35 8.34 -6.75
C GLN A 247 -5.31 7.23 -6.94
N LEU A 248 -5.35 6.23 -6.06
CA LEU A 248 -4.53 5.03 -6.16
C LEU A 248 -5.06 4.11 -7.27
N SER A 249 -4.14 3.47 -7.96
CA SER A 249 -4.35 2.47 -9.00
C SER A 249 -3.33 1.34 -8.84
N GLY A 250 -3.29 0.40 -9.79
CA GLY A 250 -2.25 -0.63 -9.85
C GLY A 250 -1.94 -1.32 -8.51
N GLY A 251 -0.64 -1.42 -8.21
CA GLY A 251 -0.11 -2.06 -7.01
C GLY A 251 -0.42 -1.29 -5.72
N ASP A 252 -0.52 0.03 -5.75
CA ASP A 252 -0.84 0.84 -4.57
C ASP A 252 -2.29 0.65 -4.13
N LEU A 253 -3.21 0.54 -5.08
CA LEU A 253 -4.60 0.20 -4.79
C LEU A 253 -4.74 -1.21 -4.22
N ASP A 254 -3.94 -2.17 -4.72
CA ASP A 254 -3.87 -3.51 -4.14
C ASP A 254 -3.30 -3.51 -2.72
N GLY A 255 -2.27 -2.71 -2.49
CA GLY A 255 -1.67 -2.49 -1.18
C GLY A 255 -2.66 -1.86 -0.19
N ALA A 256 -3.36 -0.79 -0.59
CA ALA A 256 -4.37 -0.14 0.24
C ALA A 256 -5.52 -1.09 0.59
N ARG A 257 -5.94 -1.94 -0.37
CA ARG A 257 -6.92 -3.00 -0.12
C ARG A 257 -6.41 -4.01 0.90
N LEU A 258 -5.17 -4.49 0.74
CA LEU A 258 -4.56 -5.44 1.67
C LEU A 258 -4.45 -4.84 3.08
N ASP A 259 -3.94 -3.62 3.21
CA ASP A 259 -3.81 -2.89 4.47
C ASP A 259 -5.17 -2.75 5.17
N ALA A 260 -6.24 -2.51 4.41
CA ALA A 260 -7.60 -2.43 4.92
C ALA A 260 -8.13 -3.80 5.37
N GLN A 261 -7.86 -4.85 4.59
CA GLN A 261 -8.24 -6.21 4.95
C GLN A 261 -7.49 -6.71 6.20
N LEU A 262 -6.18 -6.49 6.29
CA LEU A 262 -5.37 -6.91 7.43
C LEU A 262 -5.61 -6.09 8.71
N SER A 263 -6.36 -4.98 8.61
CA SER A 263 -6.92 -4.29 9.79
C SER A 263 -7.90 -5.18 10.58
N PHE A 264 -8.40 -6.26 9.98
CA PHE A 264 -9.25 -7.27 10.62
C PHE A 264 -8.54 -8.63 10.62
N PRO A 265 -7.76 -8.96 11.68
CA PRO A 265 -6.89 -10.14 11.71
C PRO A 265 -7.59 -11.48 11.38
N GLY A 266 -8.89 -11.58 11.65
CA GLY A 266 -9.67 -12.79 11.45
C GLY A 266 -9.84 -13.23 9.98
N GLN A 267 -9.58 -12.35 9.01
CA GLN A 267 -9.71 -12.69 7.58
C GLN A 267 -8.37 -12.98 6.87
N ILE A 268 -7.25 -13.02 7.61
CA ILE A 268 -5.91 -13.16 7.03
C ILE A 268 -5.75 -14.38 6.13
N LYS A 269 -6.40 -15.50 6.48
CA LYS A 269 -6.36 -16.76 5.72
C LYS A 269 -7.16 -16.69 4.41
N GLN A 270 -8.15 -15.81 4.33
CA GLN A 270 -9.01 -15.63 3.16
C GLN A 270 -8.40 -14.64 2.16
N VAL A 271 -7.60 -13.69 2.66
CA VAL A 271 -6.99 -12.61 1.89
C VAL A 271 -5.74 -13.09 1.13
N LEU A 272 -4.97 -14.00 1.75
CA LEU A 272 -3.73 -14.51 1.18
C LEU A 272 -3.92 -15.88 0.53
N THR A 273 -3.27 -16.07 -0.60
CA THR A 273 -3.24 -17.33 -1.36
C THR A 273 -1.81 -17.77 -1.63
N ASN A 274 -1.61 -19.00 -2.12
CA ASN A 274 -0.27 -19.55 -2.45
C ASN A 274 0.75 -19.43 -1.31
N LEU A 275 0.29 -19.69 -0.09
CA LEU A 275 1.09 -19.51 1.12
C LEU A 275 2.32 -20.43 1.15
N LYS A 276 3.44 -19.88 1.61
CA LYS A 276 4.71 -20.57 1.84
C LYS A 276 5.30 -20.13 3.17
N THR A 277 5.98 -21.04 3.84
CA THR A 277 6.77 -20.72 5.03
C THR A 277 8.23 -20.55 4.65
N GLY A 278 8.85 -19.45 5.09
CA GLY A 278 10.26 -19.16 4.84
C GLY A 278 11.19 -19.84 5.84
N PRO A 279 12.51 -19.71 5.64
CA PRO A 279 13.49 -20.13 6.63
C PRO A 279 13.33 -19.34 7.94
N PRO A 280 13.87 -19.85 9.07
CA PRO A 280 13.97 -19.06 10.29
C PRO A 280 14.65 -17.73 10.03
N ALA A 281 14.10 -16.65 10.56
CA ALA A 281 14.66 -15.31 10.41
C ALA A 281 14.68 -14.59 11.75
N THR A 282 15.59 -13.63 11.85
CA THR A 282 15.57 -12.61 12.90
C THR A 282 15.40 -11.28 12.20
N ILE A 283 14.37 -10.52 12.60
CA ILE A 283 14.19 -9.14 12.13
C ILE A 283 14.56 -8.17 13.23
N THR A 284 15.00 -6.99 12.86
CA THR A 284 15.19 -5.87 13.78
C THR A 284 14.25 -4.75 13.39
N ASP A 285 13.63 -4.10 14.38
CA ASP A 285 12.83 -2.90 14.18
C ASP A 285 13.62 -1.84 13.40
N LEU A 286 12.97 -1.13 12.47
CA LEU A 286 13.63 -0.04 11.75
C LEU A 286 14.13 1.02 12.75
N PRO A 287 15.42 1.42 12.68
CA PRO A 287 15.93 2.49 13.53
C PRO A 287 15.14 3.77 13.24
N ALA A 288 14.66 4.47 14.27
CA ALA A 288 14.06 5.79 14.06
C ALA A 288 15.16 6.81 13.81
N PRO A 289 15.03 7.66 12.77
CA PRO A 289 15.82 8.87 12.66
C PRO A 289 15.73 9.70 13.96
N SER A 290 16.78 10.45 14.28
CA SER A 290 16.82 11.32 15.45
C SER A 290 15.64 12.29 15.54
N SER A 291 15.14 12.70 14.37
CA SER A 291 13.97 13.57 14.23
C SER A 291 12.64 12.91 14.64
N GLN A 292 12.55 11.59 14.63
CA GLN A 292 11.42 10.83 15.17
C GLN A 292 11.64 10.47 16.64
N SER A 293 12.82 9.95 16.99
CA SER A 293 13.10 9.49 18.36
C SER A 293 13.15 10.62 19.39
N SER A 294 13.45 11.85 18.99
CA SER A 294 13.38 13.02 19.89
C SER A 294 11.94 13.40 20.28
N LEU A 295 10.96 13.13 19.41
CA LEU A 295 9.55 13.43 19.66
C LEU A 295 8.77 12.23 20.24
N GLN A 296 9.35 11.03 20.18
CA GLN A 296 8.81 9.77 20.68
C GLN A 296 9.85 9.06 21.57
N SER A 297 10.35 9.76 22.58
CA SER A 297 11.47 9.29 23.42
C SER A 297 11.15 8.07 24.28
N ASP A 298 9.87 7.79 24.50
CA ASP A 298 9.35 6.64 25.23
C ASP A 298 9.22 5.37 24.36
N VAL A 299 9.49 5.47 23.06
CA VAL A 299 9.40 4.36 22.12
C VAL A 299 10.73 3.60 22.06
N THR A 300 10.74 2.38 22.59
CA THR A 300 11.88 1.46 22.47
C THR A 300 12.02 0.93 21.03
N LEU A 301 13.16 1.13 20.39
CA LEU A 301 13.41 0.71 19.00
C LEU A 301 14.67 -0.15 18.89
N GLY A 302 14.88 -0.71 17.69
CA GLY A 302 16.05 -1.56 17.41
C GLY A 302 16.00 -2.91 18.12
N GLN A 303 14.81 -3.38 18.50
CA GLN A 303 14.65 -4.69 19.10
C GLN A 303 14.73 -5.76 18.02
N SER A 304 15.47 -6.83 18.31
CA SER A 304 15.55 -8.00 17.43
C SER A 304 14.57 -9.08 17.88
N HIS A 305 13.87 -9.67 16.90
CA HIS A 305 12.83 -10.66 17.10
C HIS A 305 13.09 -11.88 16.23
N ASP A 306 13.06 -13.06 16.84
CA ASP A 306 12.99 -14.31 16.10
C ASP A 306 11.58 -14.49 15.56
N VAL A 307 11.46 -14.68 14.25
CA VAL A 307 10.17 -14.66 13.56
C VAL A 307 9.96 -15.89 12.68
N ASP A 308 8.71 -16.33 12.61
CA ASP A 308 8.22 -17.23 11.59
C ASP A 308 7.81 -16.38 10.37
N VAL A 309 8.31 -16.73 9.18
CA VAL A 309 8.08 -15.97 7.94
C VAL A 309 7.04 -16.68 7.08
N VAL A 310 6.00 -15.98 6.67
CA VAL A 310 4.99 -16.49 5.73
C VAL A 310 4.91 -15.57 4.53
N GLN A 311 5.00 -16.11 3.32
CA GLN A 311 4.80 -15.37 2.09
C GLN A 311 3.61 -15.90 1.31
N GLY A 312 2.85 -15.01 0.69
CA GLY A 312 1.74 -15.37 -0.18
C GLY A 312 1.41 -14.28 -1.19
N ASN A 313 0.34 -14.51 -1.93
CA ASN A 313 -0.25 -13.55 -2.85
C ASN A 313 -1.49 -12.92 -2.21
N GLY A 314 -1.47 -11.60 -2.05
CA GLY A 314 -2.63 -10.79 -1.72
C GLY A 314 -3.50 -10.46 -2.94
N PRO A 315 -4.37 -9.43 -2.83
CA PRO A 315 -5.23 -8.98 -3.91
C PRO A 315 -4.49 -8.80 -5.24
N ARG A 316 -5.09 -9.32 -6.32
CA ARG A 316 -4.58 -9.28 -7.71
C ARG A 316 -3.12 -9.77 -7.87
N GLY A 317 -2.65 -10.63 -6.98
CA GLY A 317 -1.32 -11.25 -7.07
C GLY A 317 -0.21 -10.48 -6.35
N LEU A 318 -0.53 -9.41 -5.60
CA LEU A 318 0.43 -8.64 -4.81
C LEU A 318 1.31 -9.57 -3.96
N LEU A 319 2.63 -9.45 -4.05
CA LEU A 319 3.54 -10.26 -3.25
C LEU A 319 3.60 -9.72 -1.82
N VAL A 320 3.33 -10.57 -0.84
CA VAL A 320 3.24 -10.20 0.57
C VAL A 320 4.07 -11.17 1.41
N THR A 321 4.97 -10.63 2.23
CA THR A 321 5.72 -11.37 3.24
C THR A 321 5.34 -10.84 4.62
N LEU A 322 4.90 -11.74 5.49
CA LEU A 322 4.49 -11.48 6.86
C LEU A 322 5.48 -12.13 7.83
N TYR A 323 5.82 -11.42 8.90
CA TYR A 323 6.75 -11.88 9.92
C TYR A 323 6.03 -11.93 11.27
N PHE A 324 5.92 -13.13 11.84
CA PHE A 324 5.22 -13.38 13.08
C PHE A 324 6.21 -13.65 14.21
N ASP A 325 6.06 -12.96 15.34
CA ASP A 325 6.90 -13.18 16.51
C ASP A 325 6.77 -14.63 17.02
N ARG A 326 7.89 -15.36 17.12
CA ARG A 326 7.84 -16.78 17.54
C ARG A 326 7.35 -16.95 18.97
N LYS A 327 7.57 -15.96 19.83
CA LYS A 327 7.19 -16.02 21.26
C LYS A 327 5.70 -15.80 21.45
N THR A 328 5.16 -14.73 20.86
CA THR A 328 3.77 -14.29 21.07
C THR A 328 2.81 -14.76 19.98
N GLY A 329 3.30 -15.06 18.79
CA GLY A 329 2.48 -15.35 17.60
C GLY A 329 1.91 -14.11 16.92
N LEU A 330 2.18 -12.90 17.43
CA LEU A 330 1.66 -11.66 16.86
C LEU A 330 2.42 -11.26 15.59
N LEU A 331 1.73 -10.62 14.65
CA LEU A 331 2.33 -10.05 13.45
C LEU A 331 3.24 -8.89 13.85
N LEU A 332 4.51 -8.91 13.43
CA LEU A 332 5.45 -7.82 13.70
C LEU A 332 5.73 -6.98 12.46
N ARG A 333 5.68 -7.59 11.27
CA ARG A 333 5.96 -6.90 10.02
C ARG A 333 5.12 -7.45 8.88
N GLU A 334 4.55 -6.53 8.12
CA GLU A 334 4.06 -6.75 6.77
C GLU A 334 5.03 -6.10 5.78
N LEU A 335 5.42 -6.83 4.74
CA LEU A 335 6.22 -6.33 3.65
C LEU A 335 5.52 -6.70 2.34
N ARG A 336 5.08 -5.70 1.59
CA ARG A 336 4.37 -5.89 0.33
C ARG A 336 5.05 -5.15 -0.81
N TYR A 337 4.93 -5.70 -2.02
CA TYR A 337 5.64 -5.19 -3.20
C TYR A 337 4.67 -4.77 -4.29
N GLY A 338 4.55 -3.46 -4.50
CA GLY A 338 4.00 -2.90 -5.74
C GLY A 338 4.94 -3.13 -6.93
N ASN A 339 4.45 -2.85 -8.13
CA ASN A 339 5.23 -2.99 -9.36
C ASN A 339 5.58 -1.61 -9.92
N SER A 340 6.79 -1.46 -10.45
CA SER A 340 7.14 -0.38 -11.37
C SER A 340 7.88 -0.95 -12.58
N PRO A 341 8.02 -0.23 -13.70
CA PRO A 341 8.80 -0.68 -14.86
C PRO A 341 10.29 -0.92 -14.57
N VAL A 342 10.84 -0.40 -13.47
CA VAL A 342 12.28 -0.45 -13.16
C VAL A 342 12.65 -1.19 -11.88
N GLY A 343 11.68 -1.77 -11.19
CA GLY A 343 11.86 -2.52 -9.95
C GLY A 343 10.56 -2.68 -9.16
N ARG A 344 10.58 -3.51 -8.13
CA ARG A 344 9.48 -3.59 -7.16
C ARG A 344 9.49 -2.40 -6.23
N VAL A 345 8.30 -2.06 -5.76
CA VAL A 345 8.04 -0.93 -4.87
C VAL A 345 7.71 -1.48 -3.48
N PRO A 346 8.66 -1.51 -2.54
CA PRO A 346 8.41 -2.02 -1.20
C PRO A 346 7.56 -1.04 -0.38
N THR A 347 6.58 -1.58 0.33
CA THR A 347 5.97 -0.93 1.50
C THR A 347 6.16 -1.85 2.68
N GLN A 348 6.71 -1.32 3.77
CA GLN A 348 6.89 -2.04 5.02
C GLN A 348 6.03 -1.42 6.11
N ILE A 349 5.29 -2.27 6.83
CA ILE A 349 4.49 -1.88 7.99
C ILE A 349 4.94 -2.71 9.19
N ASP A 350 5.54 -2.05 10.18
CA ASP A 350 5.95 -2.70 11.42
C ASP A 350 4.92 -2.42 12.52
N PHE A 351 4.58 -3.46 13.27
CA PHE A 351 3.58 -3.44 14.33
C PHE A 351 4.21 -3.79 15.67
N ALA A 352 3.88 -3.01 16.70
CA ALA A 352 4.35 -3.27 18.06
C ALA A 352 3.38 -2.70 19.09
N ASP A 353 3.72 -2.90 20.37
CA ASP A 353 2.91 -2.47 21.52
C ASP A 353 1.46 -2.96 21.39
N TYR A 354 1.30 -4.28 21.27
CA TYR A 354 -0.02 -4.90 21.18
C TYR A 354 -0.74 -4.82 22.53
N ARG A 355 -1.88 -4.14 22.54
CA ARG A 355 -2.72 -4.00 23.75
C ARG A 355 -4.08 -4.65 23.55
N ASP A 356 -4.72 -4.99 24.66
CA ASP A 356 -6.05 -5.57 24.65
C ASP A 356 -7.11 -4.47 24.43
N VAL A 357 -7.98 -4.69 23.45
CA VAL A 357 -9.16 -3.87 23.17
C VAL A 357 -10.34 -4.81 23.06
N ASN A 358 -11.14 -4.92 24.12
CA ASN A 358 -12.28 -5.82 24.21
C ASN A 358 -11.93 -7.30 23.90
N GLY A 359 -10.79 -7.78 24.39
CA GLY A 359 -10.31 -9.15 24.19
C GLY A 359 -9.65 -9.41 22.83
N ILE A 360 -9.36 -8.35 22.06
CA ILE A 360 -8.63 -8.41 20.79
C ILE A 360 -7.31 -7.67 20.97
N LYS A 361 -6.18 -8.29 20.57
CA LYS A 361 -4.87 -7.64 20.55
C LYS A 361 -4.73 -6.81 19.29
N LEU A 362 -4.61 -5.49 19.45
CA LEU A 362 -4.38 -4.53 18.37
C LEU A 362 -3.07 -3.77 18.61
N PRO A 363 -2.32 -3.42 17.55
CA PRO A 363 -1.06 -2.71 17.68
C PRO A 363 -1.29 -1.23 18.01
N PHE A 364 -0.63 -0.72 19.04
CA PHE A 364 -0.63 0.71 19.39
C PHE A 364 0.56 1.45 18.81
N ARG A 365 1.56 0.74 18.27
CA ARG A 365 2.65 1.33 17.50
C ARG A 365 2.66 0.76 16.08
N ILE A 366 2.64 1.66 15.10
CA ILE A 366 2.66 1.32 13.68
C ILE A 366 3.73 2.20 13.00
N THR A 367 4.75 1.57 12.43
CA THR A 367 5.67 2.26 11.51
C THR A 367 5.28 1.92 10.09
N TYR A 368 4.88 2.90 9.30
CA TYR A 368 4.56 2.74 7.89
C TYR A 368 5.66 3.37 7.05
N ALA A 369 6.41 2.59 6.28
CA ALA A 369 7.55 3.04 5.48
C ALA A 369 7.37 2.68 4.00
N TRP A 370 7.68 3.64 3.12
CA TRP A 370 7.69 3.52 1.67
C TRP A 370 8.96 4.20 1.12
N LEU A 371 9.17 4.17 -0.19
CA LEU A 371 10.41 4.62 -0.82
C LEU A 371 10.77 6.08 -0.52
N ASP A 372 9.75 6.93 -0.38
CA ASP A 372 9.92 8.38 -0.22
C ASP A 372 9.46 8.90 1.16
N GLY A 373 9.32 8.01 2.15
CA GLY A 373 8.94 8.45 3.48
C GLY A 373 8.62 7.38 4.50
N ARG A 374 8.36 7.85 5.72
CA ARG A 374 7.99 7.00 6.86
C ARG A 374 7.11 7.77 7.82
N ASP A 375 6.08 7.12 8.32
CA ASP A 375 5.27 7.58 9.45
C ASP A 375 5.51 6.68 10.66
N SER A 376 5.80 7.26 11.81
CA SER A 376 5.83 6.56 13.11
C SER A 376 4.59 6.93 13.90
N ILE A 377 3.58 6.07 13.86
CA ILE A 377 2.27 6.26 14.51
C ILE A 377 2.30 5.59 15.89
N VAL A 378 1.95 6.36 16.91
CA VAL A 378 1.69 5.87 18.27
C VAL A 378 0.26 6.23 18.63
N LEU A 379 -0.58 5.20 18.78
CA LEU A 379 -1.96 5.33 19.20
C LEU A 379 -2.01 5.39 20.73
N SER A 380 -2.87 6.28 21.23
CA SER A 380 -3.16 6.45 22.65
C SER A 380 -4.43 5.71 23.07
N ASP A 381 -5.37 5.56 22.13
CA ASP A 381 -6.68 4.95 22.35
C ASP A 381 -7.15 4.24 21.07
N ILE A 382 -7.84 3.12 21.22
CA ILE A 382 -8.56 2.43 20.14
C ILE A 382 -9.94 2.04 20.66
N LYS A 383 -10.97 2.47 19.95
CA LYS A 383 -12.37 2.11 20.21
C LYS A 383 -12.89 1.18 19.14
N ALA A 384 -13.21 -0.06 19.54
CA ALA A 384 -13.78 -1.07 18.64
C ALA A 384 -15.31 -0.96 18.54
N ASN A 385 -15.84 -1.34 17.38
CA ASN A 385 -17.27 -1.47 17.07
C ASN A 385 -18.09 -0.19 17.31
N ILE A 386 -17.49 0.98 17.05
CA ILE A 386 -18.21 2.25 17.06
C ILE A 386 -18.64 2.64 15.64
N PRO A 387 -19.75 3.40 15.49
CA PRO A 387 -20.15 3.92 14.19
C PRO A 387 -19.05 4.75 13.53
N VAL A 388 -18.83 4.53 12.24
CA VAL A 388 -17.88 5.28 11.42
C VAL A 388 -18.63 5.96 10.28
N SER A 389 -18.21 7.18 9.94
CA SER A 389 -18.76 7.90 8.80
C SER A 389 -18.11 7.43 7.49
N GLU A 390 -18.92 6.98 6.53
CA GLU A 390 -18.47 6.59 5.17
C GLU A 390 -17.62 7.65 4.47
N ALA A 391 -17.90 8.94 4.73
CA ALA A 391 -17.15 10.06 4.16
C ALA A 391 -15.64 10.05 4.49
N LYS A 392 -15.19 9.22 5.45
CA LYS A 392 -13.77 9.10 5.81
C LYS A 392 -12.98 8.21 4.85
N PHE A 393 -13.63 7.32 4.09
CA PHE A 393 -12.95 6.28 3.33
C PHE A 393 -12.76 6.60 1.84
N GLY A 394 -13.51 7.58 1.32
CA GLY A 394 -13.42 8.00 -0.07
C GLY A 394 -12.34 9.05 -0.31
N ARG A 395 -12.50 9.84 -1.38
CA ARG A 395 -11.64 10.98 -1.69
C ARG A 395 -11.60 11.97 -0.51
N PRO A 396 -10.40 12.40 -0.04
CA PRO A 396 -10.28 13.33 1.07
C PRO A 396 -11.07 14.62 0.83
N ALA A 397 -11.80 15.08 1.85
CA ALA A 397 -12.50 16.36 1.77
C ALA A 397 -11.48 17.50 1.55
N PRO A 398 -11.83 18.56 0.78
CA PRO A 398 -10.96 19.71 0.61
C PRO A 398 -10.50 20.26 1.96
N LEU A 399 -9.25 20.70 2.03
CA LEU A 399 -8.79 21.50 3.17
C LEU A 399 -9.70 22.73 3.25
N ASN A 400 -10.43 22.89 4.34
CA ASN A 400 -11.09 24.17 4.60
C ASN A 400 -9.99 25.22 4.65
N ALA A 401 -10.02 26.18 3.72
CA ALA A 401 -9.18 27.36 3.79
C ALA A 401 -9.49 28.05 5.12
N ARG A 402 -8.58 27.93 6.08
CA ARG A 402 -8.66 28.61 7.37
C ARG A 402 -7.93 29.93 7.28
#